data_AF-A0A059D7S4-F1
#
_entry.id   AF-A0A059D7S4-F1
#
_cell.length_a   1.000
_cell.length_b   1.000
_cell.length_c   1.000
_cell.angle_alpha   90.00
_cell.angle_beta   90.00
_cell.angle_gamma   90.00
#
_symmetry.space_group_name_H-M   'P 1'
#
loop_
_entity.id
_entity.type
_entity.pdbx_description
1 polymer ?
#
loop_
_entity_poly.entity_id
_entity_poly.type
_entity_poly.pdbx_seq_one_letter_code
_entity_poly.pdbx_strand_id
1 'polypeptide(L)'
;MAMAVVVAALTLLTSGFPACSAAGAAAAACDFPSIFNFGDSNSDTGGLSAAFGQAPPPNGETYFHRPAGRYCDGRLLIDFIAEDLRLPHLSAYLDSVGSNFSHGANFATAGSPIRPQNMTLAQSGYSPIALNVQLVEFSDFLARSQYFRSQGGVFPRLLPREEYFSRALYTFDIGQNDLTAGLTQNMTIDQIKAYIPDVTAQFSDAIKKVYAEGGRSFWIHNTGPLGCLIYIMNRYHLEAPEDEHGCLRPFNELAQYFNAKLKEAVDTLRTELPLAAVTYVDVYSVKYNLITQAHQHGDYLSTFTPSFRPNNFSRMGRLIGACHCRISSNM
;
A
#
# COMPACT_ATOMS: atom_id res chain seq x y z
N MET A 1 -55.80 -1.30 70.17
CA MET A 1 -55.05 -0.03 70.29
C MET A 1 -53.58 -0.41 70.32
N ALA A 2 -52.85 -0.46 69.21
CA ALA A 2 -52.39 0.61 68.31
C ALA A 2 -50.97 1.13 68.68
N MET A 3 -50.18 1.37 67.62
CA MET A 3 -48.79 1.87 67.50
C MET A 3 -47.71 0.78 67.42
N ALA A 4 -47.21 0.35 66.25
CA ALA A 4 -46.62 1.05 65.09
C ALA A 4 -45.27 1.73 65.40
N VAL A 5 -44.17 1.07 65.02
CA VAL A 5 -42.90 1.74 64.70
C VAL A 5 -42.43 1.19 63.35
N VAL A 6 -42.30 2.12 62.42
CA VAL A 6 -41.89 1.98 61.03
C VAL A 6 -40.35 1.87 60.99
N VAL A 7 -39.82 0.87 60.29
CA VAL A 7 -38.44 0.93 59.77
C VAL A 7 -38.54 0.80 58.26
N ALA A 8 -38.17 1.88 57.58
CA ALA A 8 -38.19 2.00 56.14
C ALA A 8 -37.13 1.09 55.50
N ALA A 9 -37.57 0.18 54.63
CA ALA A 9 -36.67 -0.55 53.73
C ALA A 9 -36.40 0.35 52.50
N LEU A 10 -35.14 0.68 52.29
CA LEU A 10 -34.66 1.44 51.13
C LEU A 10 -34.74 0.51 49.89
N THR A 11 -35.70 0.76 49.00
CA THR A 11 -35.79 0.08 47.71
C THR A 11 -34.71 0.62 46.77
N LEU A 12 -33.67 -0.18 46.50
CA LEU A 12 -32.77 0.06 45.37
C LEU A 12 -33.54 -0.19 44.06
N LEU A 13 -33.86 0.90 43.36
CA LEU A 13 -34.30 0.86 41.97
C LEU A 13 -33.14 0.37 41.11
N THR A 14 -33.12 -0.94 40.79
CA THR A 14 -32.30 -1.46 39.70
C THR A 14 -32.94 -1.00 38.40
N SER A 15 -32.48 0.12 37.84
CA SER A 15 -32.76 0.50 36.46
C SER A 15 -32.25 -0.62 35.55
N GLY A 16 -33.18 -1.40 35.00
CA GLY A 16 -32.89 -2.40 33.99
C GLY A 16 -32.29 -1.73 32.76
N PHE A 17 -31.00 -1.96 32.52
CA PHE A 17 -30.45 -1.74 31.18
C PHE A 17 -31.09 -2.78 30.26
N PRO A 18 -31.71 -2.39 29.14
CA PRO A 18 -32.12 -3.36 28.15
C PRO A 18 -30.83 -4.02 27.63
N ALA A 19 -30.66 -5.30 27.94
CA ALA A 19 -29.70 -6.15 27.28
C ALA A 19 -30.10 -6.17 25.80
N CYS A 20 -29.38 -5.38 24.99
CA CYS A 20 -29.39 -5.55 23.55
C CYS A 20 -28.74 -6.90 23.29
N SER A 21 -29.56 -7.95 23.21
CA SER A 21 -29.19 -9.21 22.61
C SER A 21 -28.80 -8.93 21.17
N ALA A 22 -27.52 -8.67 20.93
CA ALA A 22 -26.93 -8.74 19.61
C ALA A 22 -26.92 -10.22 19.21
N ALA A 23 -28.07 -10.69 18.73
CA ALA A 23 -28.16 -11.92 17.96
C ALA A 23 -27.13 -11.82 16.83
N GLY A 24 -26.24 -12.81 16.77
CA GLY A 24 -25.11 -12.84 15.85
C GLY A 24 -25.53 -12.56 14.42
N ALA A 25 -25.21 -11.36 13.95
CA ALA A 25 -24.81 -11.20 12.57
C ALA A 25 -23.49 -11.97 12.47
N ALA A 26 -23.52 -13.16 11.86
CA ALA A 26 -22.30 -13.71 11.29
C ALA A 26 -21.68 -12.56 10.48
N ALA A 27 -20.47 -12.12 10.84
CA ALA A 27 -19.76 -11.10 10.08
C ALA A 27 -19.84 -11.56 8.62
N ALA A 28 -20.56 -10.78 7.79
CA ALA A 28 -20.71 -11.13 6.38
C ALA A 28 -19.30 -11.37 5.85
N ALA A 29 -19.05 -12.56 5.30
CA ALA A 29 -17.74 -12.86 4.74
C ALA A 29 -17.37 -11.74 3.77
N CYS A 30 -16.16 -11.18 3.91
CA CYS A 30 -15.64 -10.17 2.99
C CYS A 30 -15.45 -10.82 1.61
N ASP A 31 -16.51 -10.83 0.80
CA ASP A 31 -16.56 -11.43 -0.53
C ASP A 31 -16.31 -10.38 -1.60
N PHE A 32 -15.03 -10.15 -1.90
CA PHE A 32 -14.58 -9.26 -2.98
C PHE A 32 -14.37 -10.10 -4.26
N PRO A 33 -15.16 -9.87 -5.34
CA PRO A 33 -14.97 -10.61 -6.60
C PRO A 33 -13.77 -10.13 -7.42
N SER A 34 -13.17 -9.00 -7.06
CA SER A 34 -12.06 -8.39 -7.79
C SER A 34 -11.25 -7.44 -6.92
N ILE A 35 -10.01 -7.21 -7.32
CA ILE A 35 -9.12 -6.20 -6.72
C ILE A 35 -8.67 -5.21 -7.81
N PHE A 36 -8.77 -3.91 -7.53
CA PHE A 36 -8.16 -2.86 -8.35
C PHE A 36 -7.06 -2.19 -7.54
N ASN A 37 -5.81 -2.39 -7.93
CA ASN A 37 -4.65 -1.93 -7.16
C ASN A 37 -4.01 -0.69 -7.78
N PHE A 38 -3.70 0.30 -6.95
CA PHE A 38 -2.93 1.50 -7.27
C PHE A 38 -1.72 1.54 -6.35
N GLY A 39 -0.59 2.03 -6.84
CA GLY A 39 0.59 1.98 -6.01
C GLY A 39 1.92 2.26 -6.68
N ASP A 40 2.96 1.92 -5.94
CA ASP A 40 4.34 1.95 -6.38
C ASP A 40 4.97 0.55 -6.47
N SER A 41 6.30 0.47 -6.32
CA SER A 41 7.05 -0.78 -6.41
C SER A 41 6.66 -1.83 -5.37
N ASN A 42 6.04 -1.44 -4.26
CA ASN A 42 5.57 -2.37 -3.23
C ASN A 42 4.43 -3.27 -3.72
N SER A 43 3.69 -2.83 -4.74
CA SER A 43 2.55 -3.57 -5.31
C SER A 43 2.59 -3.70 -6.84
N ASP A 44 3.61 -3.18 -7.54
CA ASP A 44 3.77 -3.28 -9.00
C ASP A 44 4.02 -4.73 -9.48
N THR A 45 3.04 -5.31 -10.18
CA THR A 45 3.10 -6.67 -10.75
C THR A 45 3.70 -6.74 -12.16
N GLY A 46 4.19 -5.63 -12.72
CA GLY A 46 4.77 -5.58 -14.07
C GLY A 46 4.55 -4.27 -14.84
N GLY A 47 3.83 -3.29 -14.29
CA GLY A 47 3.46 -2.03 -14.92
C GLY A 47 4.65 -1.22 -15.41
N LEU A 48 5.67 -0.98 -14.57
CA LEU A 48 6.88 -0.28 -15.03
C LEU A 48 7.61 -1.12 -16.09
N SER A 49 7.66 -2.44 -15.89
CA SER A 49 8.42 -3.34 -16.77
C SER A 49 7.80 -3.47 -18.17
N ALA A 50 6.48 -3.40 -18.27
CA ALA A 50 5.74 -3.41 -19.53
C ALA A 50 6.07 -2.18 -20.40
N ALA A 51 6.30 -1.03 -19.77
CA ALA A 51 6.59 0.22 -20.47
C ALA A 51 8.10 0.47 -20.68
N PHE A 52 8.95 0.11 -19.71
CA PHE A 52 10.35 0.54 -19.67
C PHE A 52 11.37 -0.60 -19.61
N GLY A 53 10.93 -1.86 -19.70
CA GLY A 53 11.79 -3.04 -19.73
C GLY A 53 11.85 -3.80 -18.41
N GLN A 54 12.18 -5.08 -18.50
CA GLN A 54 12.07 -6.01 -17.38
C GLN A 54 12.99 -5.66 -16.21
N ALA A 55 12.47 -5.79 -14.99
CA ALA A 55 13.26 -5.75 -13.77
C ALA A 55 14.40 -6.80 -13.83
N PRO A 56 15.68 -6.39 -13.66
CA PRO A 56 16.81 -7.30 -13.80
C PRO A 56 16.88 -8.31 -12.63
N PRO A 57 17.66 -9.40 -12.73
CA PRO A 57 17.93 -10.28 -11.60
C PRO A 57 18.34 -9.50 -10.33
N PRO A 58 17.99 -9.95 -9.10
CA PRO A 58 17.37 -11.23 -8.76
C PRO A 58 15.83 -11.23 -8.80
N ASN A 59 15.22 -10.25 -9.46
CA ASN A 59 13.76 -10.11 -9.49
C ASN A 59 13.07 -11.33 -10.14
N GLY A 60 12.12 -11.91 -9.41
CA GLY A 60 11.37 -13.10 -9.79
C GLY A 60 12.07 -14.46 -9.60
N GLU A 61 13.31 -14.51 -9.09
CA GLU A 61 14.08 -15.77 -8.95
C GLU A 61 13.44 -16.82 -8.02
N THR A 62 12.86 -16.44 -6.88
CA THR A 62 12.45 -17.38 -5.82
C THR A 62 11.09 -18.01 -6.04
N TYR A 63 10.16 -17.32 -6.71
CA TYR A 63 8.80 -17.81 -6.92
C TYR A 63 8.44 -18.00 -8.39
N PHE A 64 8.74 -17.01 -9.24
CA PHE A 64 8.40 -17.07 -10.66
C PHE A 64 9.47 -17.77 -11.50
N HIS A 65 10.69 -17.91 -10.95
CA HIS A 65 11.87 -18.50 -11.56
C HIS A 65 12.26 -17.87 -12.92
N ARG A 66 11.86 -16.60 -13.13
CA ARG A 66 12.17 -15.77 -14.30
C ARG A 66 11.87 -14.30 -13.98
N PRO A 67 12.38 -13.33 -14.77
CA PRO A 67 11.92 -11.96 -14.68
C PRO A 67 10.39 -11.90 -14.81
N ALA A 68 9.74 -11.39 -13.77
CA ALA A 68 8.28 -11.29 -13.66
C ALA A 68 7.81 -9.83 -13.62
N GLY A 69 8.67 -8.90 -14.05
CA GLY A 69 8.40 -7.46 -14.07
C GLY A 69 8.27 -6.76 -12.70
N ARG A 70 8.42 -7.50 -11.61
CA ARG A 70 8.27 -7.07 -10.21
C ARG A 70 9.62 -6.69 -9.63
N TYR A 71 9.69 -5.69 -8.75
CA TYR A 71 10.93 -5.40 -8.02
C TYR A 71 11.15 -6.32 -6.81
N CYS A 72 10.55 -7.51 -6.78
CA CYS A 72 10.73 -8.51 -5.73
C CYS A 72 11.37 -9.77 -6.32
N ASP A 73 12.15 -10.51 -5.53
CA ASP A 73 12.64 -11.83 -5.93
C ASP A 73 11.52 -12.88 -6.02
N GLY A 74 10.34 -12.59 -5.45
CA GLY A 74 9.16 -13.46 -5.53
C GLY A 74 7.85 -12.67 -5.51
N ARG A 75 6.92 -13.12 -4.66
CA ARG A 75 5.58 -12.54 -4.52
C ARG A 75 5.60 -11.20 -3.80
N LEU A 76 4.59 -10.39 -4.09
CA LEU A 76 4.29 -9.10 -3.46
C LEU A 76 3.16 -9.27 -2.44
N LEU A 77 3.00 -8.30 -1.53
CA LEU A 77 1.90 -8.30 -0.56
C LEU A 77 0.52 -8.42 -1.24
N ILE A 78 0.36 -7.80 -2.41
CA ILE A 78 -0.88 -7.87 -3.19
C ILE A 78 -1.20 -9.29 -3.70
N ASP A 79 -0.20 -10.15 -3.91
CA ASP A 79 -0.44 -11.54 -4.29
C ASP A 79 -1.03 -12.34 -3.11
N PHE A 80 -0.52 -12.11 -1.90
CA PHE A 80 -1.05 -12.74 -0.69
C PHE A 80 -2.47 -12.27 -0.39
N ILE A 81 -2.77 -10.97 -0.59
CA ILE A 81 -4.14 -10.45 -0.49
C ILE A 81 -5.06 -11.15 -1.50
N ALA A 82 -4.63 -11.32 -2.74
CA ALA A 82 -5.41 -12.03 -3.76
C ALA A 82 -5.63 -13.50 -3.39
N GLU A 83 -4.59 -14.20 -2.92
CA GLU A 83 -4.67 -15.60 -2.47
C GLU A 83 -5.65 -15.78 -1.30
N ASP A 84 -5.62 -14.89 -0.29
CA ASP A 84 -6.53 -14.91 0.85
C ASP A 84 -7.99 -14.70 0.43
N LEU A 85 -8.21 -13.87 -0.61
CA LEU A 85 -9.52 -13.67 -1.23
C LEU A 85 -9.88 -14.73 -2.27
N ARG A 86 -9.03 -15.74 -2.48
CA ARG A 86 -9.19 -16.83 -3.47
C ARG A 86 -9.33 -16.31 -4.91
N LEU A 87 -8.65 -15.22 -5.22
CA LEU A 87 -8.55 -14.62 -6.53
C LEU A 87 -7.22 -14.99 -7.20
N PRO A 88 -7.14 -14.99 -8.54
CA PRO A 88 -5.86 -15.09 -9.23
C PRO A 88 -4.97 -13.87 -8.94
N HIS A 89 -3.65 -14.03 -9.09
CA HIS A 89 -2.72 -12.89 -9.03
C HIS A 89 -3.09 -11.85 -10.10
N LEU A 90 -3.02 -10.58 -9.73
CA LEU A 90 -3.39 -9.48 -10.62
C LEU A 90 -2.41 -9.38 -11.79
N SER A 91 -2.96 -9.14 -12.99
CA SER A 91 -2.18 -8.72 -14.15
C SER A 91 -1.93 -7.21 -14.10
N ALA A 92 -0.75 -6.76 -14.53
CA ALA A 92 -0.50 -5.34 -14.69
C ALA A 92 -1.36 -4.79 -15.85
N TYR A 93 -1.95 -3.62 -15.66
CA TYR A 93 -2.78 -2.97 -16.68
C TYR A 93 -2.04 -2.78 -18.01
N LEU A 94 -0.75 -2.47 -17.94
CA LEU A 94 0.11 -2.20 -19.10
C LEU A 94 0.62 -3.46 -19.80
N ASP A 95 0.43 -4.65 -19.23
CA ASP A 95 0.82 -5.89 -19.90
C ASP A 95 -0.16 -6.23 -21.03
N SER A 96 0.38 -6.45 -22.22
CA SER A 96 -0.39 -6.75 -23.43
C SER A 96 -0.60 -8.25 -23.69
N VAL A 97 0.34 -9.11 -23.25
CA VAL A 97 0.35 -10.54 -23.56
C VAL A 97 0.18 -11.36 -22.29
N GLY A 98 -0.82 -12.23 -22.27
CA GLY A 98 -1.07 -13.15 -21.16
C GLY A 98 -1.88 -12.57 -20.00
N SER A 99 -2.29 -11.31 -20.09
CA SER A 99 -3.08 -10.63 -19.07
C SER A 99 -4.50 -11.19 -18.96
N ASN A 100 -4.95 -11.39 -17.72
CA ASN A 100 -6.32 -11.73 -17.40
C ASN A 100 -6.85 -10.74 -16.36
N PHE A 101 -7.85 -9.95 -16.76
CA PHE A 101 -8.43 -8.90 -15.94
C PHE A 101 -9.82 -9.26 -15.40
N SER A 102 -10.26 -10.52 -15.55
CA SER A 102 -11.58 -10.97 -15.11
C SER A 102 -11.88 -10.70 -13.63
N HIS A 103 -10.83 -10.65 -12.80
CA HIS A 103 -10.89 -10.38 -11.36
C HIS A 103 -10.16 -9.09 -10.96
N GLY A 104 -10.07 -8.13 -11.89
CA GLY A 104 -9.47 -6.82 -11.67
C GLY A 104 -8.09 -6.66 -12.28
N ALA A 105 -7.47 -5.51 -12.03
CA ALA A 105 -6.25 -5.07 -12.69
C ALA A 105 -5.34 -4.32 -11.71
N ASN A 106 -4.05 -4.33 -12.01
CA ASN A 106 -3.06 -3.60 -11.23
C ASN A 106 -2.48 -2.41 -12.02
N PHE A 107 -2.73 -1.21 -11.54
CA PHE A 107 -2.26 0.06 -12.11
C PHE A 107 -0.99 0.58 -11.44
N ALA A 108 -0.49 -0.11 -10.40
CA ALA A 108 0.75 0.30 -9.72
C ALA A 108 1.95 0.22 -10.67
N THR A 109 2.86 1.19 -10.57
CA THR A 109 4.14 1.15 -11.28
C THR A 109 5.29 1.51 -10.34
N ALA A 110 6.41 0.80 -10.46
CA ALA A 110 7.55 1.01 -9.59
C ALA A 110 8.09 2.44 -9.69
N GLY A 111 8.34 3.06 -8.53
CA GLY A 111 8.80 4.46 -8.46
C GLY A 111 7.69 5.50 -8.67
N SER A 112 6.40 5.12 -8.70
CA SER A 112 5.30 6.08 -8.78
C SER A 112 5.18 6.93 -7.51
N PRO A 113 5.15 8.28 -7.66
CA PRO A 113 4.69 9.18 -6.62
C PRO A 113 3.17 9.42 -6.71
N ILE A 114 2.59 9.97 -5.65
CA ILE A 114 1.26 10.56 -5.68
C ILE A 114 1.31 11.81 -6.57
N ARG A 115 2.24 12.73 -6.26
CA ARG A 115 2.41 13.97 -7.01
C ARG A 115 3.36 13.77 -8.20
N PRO A 116 2.94 14.10 -9.44
CA PRO A 116 3.79 14.03 -10.62
C PRO A 116 5.10 14.80 -10.44
N GLN A 117 6.22 14.22 -10.90
CA GLN A 117 7.50 14.91 -10.93
C GLN A 117 7.65 15.70 -12.22
N ASN A 118 8.28 16.87 -12.14
CA ASN A 118 8.63 17.67 -13.31
C ASN A 118 10.00 17.27 -13.90
N MET A 119 10.26 15.96 -13.96
CA MET A 119 11.50 15.36 -14.45
C MET A 119 11.17 14.04 -15.14
N THR A 120 11.98 13.66 -16.13
CA THR A 120 11.82 12.36 -16.80
C THR A 120 12.28 11.20 -15.90
N LEU A 121 11.87 9.98 -16.25
CA LEU A 121 12.36 8.76 -15.60
C LEU A 121 13.90 8.69 -15.63
N ALA A 122 14.52 9.03 -16.75
CA ALA A 122 15.98 9.00 -16.90
C ALA A 122 16.70 10.05 -16.03
N GLN A 123 16.04 11.16 -15.69
CA GLN A 123 16.63 12.21 -14.86
C GLN A 123 16.45 11.96 -13.37
N SER A 124 15.31 11.39 -12.97
CA SER A 124 14.89 11.35 -11.58
C SER A 124 14.75 9.94 -10.99
N GLY A 125 14.59 8.93 -11.84
CA GLY A 125 14.28 7.57 -11.41
C GLY A 125 12.82 7.30 -11.08
N TYR A 126 11.98 8.33 -11.02
CA TYR A 126 10.57 8.17 -10.67
C TYR A 126 9.73 7.90 -11.92
N SER A 127 8.73 7.05 -11.76
CA SER A 127 7.82 6.68 -12.84
C SER A 127 7.04 7.91 -13.33
N PRO A 128 6.91 8.12 -14.65
CA PRO A 128 6.00 9.14 -15.19
C PRO A 128 4.53 8.76 -14.99
N ILE A 129 4.25 7.50 -14.62
CA ILE A 129 2.91 6.97 -14.32
C ILE A 129 2.63 7.22 -12.82
N ALA A 130 2.53 8.49 -12.45
CA ALA A 130 2.13 8.92 -11.10
C ALA A 130 0.65 8.57 -10.84
N LEU A 131 0.19 8.73 -9.59
CA LEU A 131 -1.17 8.32 -9.20
C LEU A 131 -2.26 8.91 -10.10
N ASN A 132 -2.11 10.15 -10.55
CA ASN A 132 -3.05 10.78 -11.46
C ASN A 132 -3.15 10.04 -12.82
N VAL A 133 -2.05 9.49 -13.33
CA VAL A 133 -2.02 8.70 -14.56
C VAL A 133 -2.65 7.32 -14.30
N GLN A 134 -2.34 6.67 -13.18
CA GLN A 134 -2.97 5.40 -12.79
C GLN A 134 -4.51 5.51 -12.71
N LEU A 135 -5.03 6.66 -12.28
CA LEU A 135 -6.48 6.93 -12.28
C LEU A 135 -7.06 7.06 -13.70
N VAL A 136 -6.32 7.67 -14.62
CA VAL A 136 -6.73 7.75 -16.03
C VAL A 136 -6.76 6.35 -16.64
N GLU A 137 -5.76 5.53 -16.35
CA GLU A 137 -5.72 4.12 -16.75
C GLU A 137 -6.91 3.33 -16.20
N PHE A 138 -7.26 3.52 -14.93
CA PHE A 138 -8.44 2.89 -14.32
C PHE A 138 -9.75 3.33 -14.98
N SER A 139 -9.94 4.63 -15.18
CA SER A 139 -11.16 5.18 -15.79
C SER A 139 -11.36 4.66 -17.22
N ASP A 140 -10.27 4.64 -18.01
CA ASP A 140 -10.28 4.09 -19.37
C ASP A 140 -10.52 2.57 -19.35
N PHE A 141 -9.87 1.84 -18.44
CA PHE A 141 -10.09 0.41 -18.25
C PHE A 141 -11.54 0.08 -17.90
N LEU A 142 -12.17 0.83 -16.99
CA LEU A 142 -13.56 0.64 -16.60
C LEU A 142 -14.47 0.76 -17.83
N ALA A 143 -14.40 1.86 -18.58
CA ALA A 143 -15.25 2.09 -19.74
C ALA A 143 -14.99 1.07 -20.86
N ARG A 144 -13.72 0.84 -21.22
CA ARG A 144 -13.34 -0.04 -22.32
C ARG A 144 -13.62 -1.50 -22.01
N SER A 145 -13.43 -1.93 -20.76
CA SER A 145 -13.68 -3.31 -20.37
C SER A 145 -15.14 -3.70 -20.61
N GLN A 146 -16.09 -2.81 -20.29
CA GLN A 146 -17.51 -3.06 -20.52
C GLN A 146 -17.87 -3.04 -22.00
N TYR A 147 -17.30 -2.11 -22.76
CA TYR A 147 -17.47 -2.07 -24.21
C TYR A 147 -17.03 -3.40 -24.86
N PHE A 148 -15.79 -3.85 -24.63
CA PHE A 148 -15.28 -5.08 -25.26
C PHE A 148 -15.95 -6.33 -24.72
N ARG A 149 -16.31 -6.36 -23.43
CA ARG A 149 -17.09 -7.46 -22.85
C ARG A 149 -18.42 -7.64 -23.59
N SER A 150 -19.10 -6.56 -23.96
CA SER A 150 -20.38 -6.61 -24.71
C SER A 150 -20.24 -7.19 -26.12
N GLN A 151 -19.03 -7.19 -26.70
CA GLN A 151 -18.76 -7.73 -28.03
C GLN A 151 -18.68 -9.26 -28.06
N GLY A 152 -18.71 -9.94 -26.90
CA GLY A 152 -18.70 -11.39 -26.80
C GLY A 152 -17.34 -12.04 -27.09
N GLY A 153 -17.35 -13.28 -27.58
CA GLY A 153 -16.13 -14.05 -27.86
C GLY A 153 -15.31 -14.39 -26.61
N VAL A 154 -14.02 -14.05 -26.60
CA VAL A 154 -13.13 -14.30 -25.45
C VAL A 154 -13.27 -13.25 -24.35
N PHE A 155 -13.75 -12.04 -24.67
CA PHE A 155 -13.75 -10.89 -23.77
C PHE A 155 -14.55 -11.11 -22.48
N PRO A 156 -15.74 -11.75 -22.48
CA PRO A 156 -16.46 -12.04 -21.24
C PRO A 156 -15.73 -12.95 -20.25
N ARG A 157 -14.67 -13.65 -20.68
CA ARG A 157 -13.83 -14.49 -19.81
C ARG A 157 -12.56 -13.79 -19.34
N LEU A 158 -12.15 -12.70 -20.00
CA LEU A 158 -10.90 -11.98 -19.73
C LEU A 158 -11.11 -10.61 -19.08
N LEU A 159 -12.34 -10.08 -19.12
CA LEU A 159 -12.68 -8.74 -18.61
C LEU A 159 -13.72 -8.83 -17.48
N PRO A 160 -13.63 -7.93 -16.49
CA PRO A 160 -14.46 -7.97 -15.29
C PRO A 160 -15.92 -7.66 -15.64
N ARG A 161 -16.84 -8.22 -14.84
CA ARG A 161 -18.26 -7.87 -14.93
C ARG A 161 -18.49 -6.47 -14.37
N GLU A 162 -19.53 -5.79 -14.84
CA GLU A 162 -19.85 -4.43 -14.41
C GLU A 162 -20.09 -4.36 -12.88
N GLU A 163 -20.77 -5.36 -12.32
CA GLU A 163 -21.05 -5.41 -10.88
C GLU A 163 -19.81 -5.67 -10.02
N TYR A 164 -18.67 -6.03 -10.61
CA TYR A 164 -17.43 -6.25 -9.87
C TYR A 164 -16.81 -4.93 -9.42
N PHE A 165 -16.93 -3.84 -10.19
CA PHE A 165 -16.36 -2.54 -9.83
C PHE A 165 -16.92 -2.02 -8.51
N SER A 166 -18.26 -2.00 -8.34
CA SER A 166 -18.87 -1.52 -7.10
C SER A 166 -18.65 -2.44 -5.89
N ARG A 167 -18.27 -3.69 -6.13
CA ARG A 167 -17.99 -4.72 -5.12
C ARG A 167 -16.50 -4.97 -4.90
N ALA A 168 -15.60 -4.28 -5.60
CA ALA A 168 -14.17 -4.57 -5.57
C ALA A 168 -13.49 -4.05 -4.30
N LEU A 169 -12.36 -4.67 -3.97
CA LEU A 169 -11.39 -4.09 -3.06
C LEU A 169 -10.44 -3.16 -3.85
N TYR A 170 -10.36 -1.90 -3.43
CA TYR A 170 -9.46 -0.91 -4.02
C TYR A 170 -8.27 -0.69 -3.09
N THR A 171 -7.08 -1.11 -3.50
CA THR A 171 -5.87 -1.06 -2.68
C THR A 171 -4.95 0.08 -3.11
N PHE A 172 -4.34 0.76 -2.14
CA PHE A 172 -3.40 1.86 -2.36
C PHE A 172 -2.14 1.68 -1.50
N ASP A 173 -0.98 1.53 -2.13
CA ASP A 173 0.35 1.52 -1.48
C ASP A 173 1.27 2.49 -2.24
N ILE A 174 1.23 3.76 -1.83
CA ILE A 174 1.90 4.86 -2.53
C ILE A 174 2.19 6.02 -1.57
N GLY A 175 3.21 6.83 -1.88
CA GLY A 175 3.55 8.06 -1.16
C GLY A 175 4.99 8.11 -0.67
N GLN A 176 5.67 6.96 -0.54
CA GLN A 176 7.09 6.92 -0.15
C GLN A 176 7.97 7.67 -1.17
N ASN A 177 7.66 7.50 -2.46
CA ASN A 177 8.40 8.16 -3.54
C ASN A 177 8.27 9.69 -3.50
N ASP A 178 7.18 10.25 -2.97
CA ASP A 178 7.04 11.70 -2.79
C ASP A 178 8.04 12.24 -1.75
N LEU A 179 8.38 11.44 -0.74
CA LEU A 179 9.40 11.79 0.27
C LEU A 179 10.80 11.70 -0.33
N THR A 180 11.10 10.58 -0.99
CA THR A 180 12.42 10.38 -1.57
C THR A 180 12.69 11.30 -2.75
N ALA A 181 11.67 11.70 -3.51
CA ALA A 181 11.82 12.64 -4.61
C ALA A 181 12.37 13.99 -4.14
N GLY A 182 11.86 14.50 -3.01
CA GLY A 182 12.39 15.70 -2.37
C GLY A 182 13.83 15.54 -1.90
N LEU A 183 14.14 14.39 -1.26
CA LEU A 183 15.50 14.08 -0.80
C LEU A 183 16.51 14.00 -1.95
N THR A 184 16.13 13.36 -3.08
CA THR A 184 16.99 13.27 -4.28
C THR A 184 17.20 14.62 -4.95
N GLN A 185 16.31 15.58 -4.73
CA GLN A 185 16.42 16.97 -5.20
C GLN A 185 17.10 17.88 -4.17
N ASN A 186 17.77 17.31 -3.16
CA ASN A 186 18.48 18.03 -2.10
C ASN A 186 17.59 19.01 -1.31
N MET A 187 16.28 18.73 -1.20
CA MET A 187 15.40 19.48 -0.31
C MET A 187 15.67 19.11 1.15
N THR A 188 15.51 20.08 2.05
CA THR A 188 15.55 19.82 3.49
C THR A 188 14.30 19.06 3.93
N ILE A 189 14.37 18.38 5.08
CA ILE A 189 13.21 17.70 5.67
C ILE A 189 12.03 18.66 5.86
N ASP A 190 12.29 19.91 6.25
CA ASP A 190 11.24 20.91 6.44
C ASP A 190 10.59 21.34 5.13
N GLN A 191 11.37 21.48 4.05
CA GLN A 191 10.83 21.73 2.70
C GLN A 191 9.95 20.58 2.23
N ILE A 192 10.33 19.33 2.55
CA ILE A 192 9.52 18.15 2.23
C ILE A 192 8.23 18.15 3.04
N LYS A 193 8.32 18.35 4.37
CA LYS A 193 7.15 18.45 5.25
C LYS A 193 6.17 19.54 4.81
N ALA A 194 6.67 20.64 4.26
CA ALA A 194 5.85 21.76 3.79
C ALA A 194 4.93 21.37 2.62
N TYR A 195 5.33 20.44 1.74
CA TYR A 195 4.49 20.02 0.62
C TYR A 195 3.69 18.74 0.85
N ILE A 196 3.92 18.01 1.94
CA ILE A 196 3.13 16.79 2.26
C ILE A 196 1.61 17.04 2.31
N PRO A 197 1.10 18.17 2.83
CA PRO A 197 -0.34 18.45 2.78
C PRO A 197 -0.92 18.44 1.36
N ASP A 198 -0.20 18.99 0.38
CA ASP A 198 -0.57 18.97 -1.05
C ASP A 198 -0.59 17.52 -1.59
N VAL A 199 0.42 16.72 -1.24
CA VAL A 199 0.48 15.30 -1.61
C VAL A 199 -0.74 14.54 -1.06
N THR A 200 -1.08 14.72 0.22
CA THR A 200 -2.24 14.04 0.83
C THR A 200 -3.59 14.56 0.31
N ALA A 201 -3.66 15.81 -0.14
CA ALA A 201 -4.84 16.36 -0.80
C ALA A 201 -5.06 15.69 -2.16
N GLN A 202 -4.01 15.57 -2.97
CA GLN A 202 -4.06 14.86 -4.27
C GLN A 202 -4.42 13.38 -4.10
N PHE A 203 -3.90 12.72 -3.05
CA PHE A 203 -4.33 11.37 -2.70
C PHE A 203 -5.84 11.31 -2.35
N SER A 204 -6.34 12.27 -1.57
CA SER A 204 -7.77 12.32 -1.24
C SER A 204 -8.65 12.50 -2.48
N ASP A 205 -8.22 13.34 -3.43
CA ASP A 205 -8.90 13.52 -4.70
C ASP A 205 -8.89 12.24 -5.55
N ALA A 206 -7.83 11.45 -5.48
CA ALA A 206 -7.76 10.14 -6.13
C ALA A 206 -8.83 9.18 -5.60
N ILE A 207 -8.96 9.08 -4.27
CA ILE A 207 -9.99 8.25 -3.62
C ILE A 207 -11.39 8.73 -4.01
N LYS A 208 -11.63 10.04 -4.01
CA LYS A 208 -12.91 10.64 -4.42
C LYS A 208 -13.27 10.32 -5.87
N LYS A 209 -12.30 10.30 -6.78
CA LYS A 209 -12.51 9.92 -8.20
C LYS A 209 -12.94 8.47 -8.33
N VAL A 210 -12.22 7.54 -7.69
CA VAL A 210 -12.58 6.11 -7.69
C VAL A 210 -13.96 5.89 -7.05
N TYR A 211 -14.29 6.64 -5.99
CA TYR A 211 -15.62 6.62 -5.38
C TYR A 211 -16.72 7.10 -6.33
N ALA A 212 -16.48 8.18 -7.07
CA ALA A 212 -17.40 8.71 -8.08
C ALA A 212 -17.66 7.71 -9.22
N GLU A 213 -16.67 6.88 -9.55
CA GLU A 213 -16.76 5.79 -10.52
C GLU A 213 -17.31 4.48 -9.94
N GLY A 214 -17.81 4.51 -8.70
CA GLY A 214 -18.55 3.40 -8.09
C GLY A 214 -17.78 2.61 -7.04
N GLY A 215 -16.51 2.91 -6.77
CA GLY A 215 -15.72 2.21 -5.77
C GLY A 215 -16.24 2.41 -4.34
N ARG A 216 -16.29 1.33 -3.54
CA ARG A 216 -16.91 1.33 -2.19
C ARG A 216 -16.05 0.75 -1.08
N SER A 217 -14.96 0.05 -1.38
CA SER A 217 -14.11 -0.55 -0.35
C SER A 217 -12.66 -0.23 -0.61
N PHE A 218 -12.10 0.63 0.24
CA PHE A 218 -10.74 1.16 0.11
C PHE A 218 -9.83 0.59 1.19
N TRP A 219 -8.64 0.16 0.79
CA TRP A 219 -7.61 -0.41 1.64
C TRP A 219 -6.31 0.35 1.42
N ILE A 220 -5.98 1.23 2.36
CA ILE A 220 -4.96 2.26 2.19
C ILE A 220 -3.80 1.95 3.12
N HIS A 221 -2.65 1.60 2.54
CA HIS A 221 -1.41 1.43 3.26
C HIS A 221 -0.77 2.79 3.54
N ASN A 222 -0.21 2.94 4.74
CA ASN A 222 0.74 4.00 5.02
C ASN A 222 2.15 3.62 4.54
N THR A 223 3.10 4.55 4.56
CA THR A 223 4.48 4.25 4.14
C THR A 223 5.25 3.49 5.21
N GLY A 224 6.24 2.69 4.80
CA GLY A 224 7.13 1.97 5.70
C GLY A 224 8.18 2.86 6.40
N PRO A 225 9.02 2.27 7.27
CA PRO A 225 10.09 2.99 7.96
C PRO A 225 11.22 3.38 7.00
N LEU A 226 11.09 4.57 6.40
CA LEU A 226 12.00 5.10 5.38
C LEU A 226 13.48 5.08 5.81
N GLY A 227 13.76 5.41 7.07
CA GLY A 227 15.12 5.43 7.63
C GLY A 227 15.76 4.05 7.76
N CYS A 228 14.97 2.98 7.67
CA CYS A 228 15.48 1.60 7.69
C CYS A 228 15.72 1.04 6.27
N LEU A 229 15.44 1.82 5.21
CA LEU A 229 15.67 1.35 3.85
C LEU A 229 17.15 1.42 3.50
N ILE A 230 17.69 0.33 2.96
CA ILE A 230 19.13 0.19 2.69
C ILE A 230 19.66 1.31 1.78
N TYR A 231 18.92 1.76 0.77
CA TYR A 231 19.38 2.84 -0.10
C TYR A 231 19.40 4.22 0.60
N ILE A 232 18.47 4.46 1.53
CA ILE A 232 18.47 5.66 2.38
C ILE A 232 19.64 5.62 3.34
N MET A 233 19.84 4.48 4.01
CA MET A 233 21.00 4.27 4.88
C MET A 233 22.32 4.48 4.12
N ASN A 234 22.49 3.80 2.98
CA ASN A 234 23.71 3.90 2.19
C ASN A 234 24.01 5.35 1.77
N ARG A 235 22.99 6.12 1.38
CA ARG A 235 23.16 7.50 0.95
C ARG A 235 23.40 8.49 2.10
N TYR A 236 22.77 8.29 3.27
CA TYR A 236 22.70 9.30 4.32
C TYR A 236 23.29 8.88 5.68
N HIS A 237 23.93 7.70 5.81
CA HIS A 237 24.47 7.18 7.08
C HIS A 237 25.48 8.09 7.79
N LEU A 238 26.17 8.98 7.08
CA LEU A 238 27.13 9.92 7.68
C LEU A 238 26.48 11.25 8.12
N GLU A 239 25.22 11.48 7.72
CA GLU A 239 24.55 12.78 7.85
C GLU A 239 23.42 12.77 8.87
N ALA A 240 22.99 11.59 9.33
CA ALA A 240 21.82 11.44 10.19
C ALA A 240 22.06 10.49 11.37
N PRO A 241 21.58 10.83 12.58
CA PRO A 241 21.68 9.93 13.73
C PRO A 241 20.80 8.69 13.56
N GLU A 242 21.32 7.56 14.01
CA GLU A 242 20.59 6.29 14.09
C GLU A 242 19.72 6.20 15.36
N ASP A 243 18.67 5.38 15.32
CA ASP A 243 17.99 4.87 16.50
C ASP A 243 18.71 3.63 17.07
N GLU A 244 18.16 3.04 18.13
CA GLU A 244 18.74 1.87 18.80
C GLU A 244 18.78 0.60 17.92
N HIS A 245 18.11 0.62 16.78
CA HIS A 245 18.03 -0.48 15.82
C HIS A 245 18.82 -0.21 14.53
N GLY A 246 19.55 0.92 14.45
CA GLY A 246 20.38 1.28 13.31
C GLY A 246 19.64 1.94 12.15
N CYS A 247 18.37 2.34 12.34
CA CYS A 247 17.64 3.09 11.32
C CYS A 247 17.87 4.60 11.46
N LEU A 248 17.93 5.31 10.34
CA LEU A 248 18.16 6.76 10.35
C LEU A 248 16.93 7.53 10.82
N ARG A 249 17.02 8.10 12.03
CA ARG A 249 15.89 8.70 12.76
C ARG A 249 15.16 9.82 12.00
N PRO A 250 15.84 10.83 11.41
CA PRO A 250 15.15 11.93 10.75
C PRO A 250 14.27 11.49 9.57
N PHE A 251 14.65 10.41 8.89
CA PHE A 251 13.87 9.87 7.76
C PHE A 251 12.69 9.02 8.23
N ASN A 252 12.85 8.29 9.34
CA ASN A 252 11.72 7.62 10.00
C ASN A 252 10.69 8.64 10.52
N GLU A 253 11.13 9.74 11.13
CA GLU A 253 10.26 10.83 11.57
C GLU A 253 9.54 11.51 10.39
N LEU A 254 10.21 11.66 9.25
CA LEU A 254 9.60 12.17 8.01
C LEU A 254 8.49 11.23 7.49
N ALA A 255 8.75 9.91 7.47
CA ALA A 255 7.75 8.91 7.11
C ALA A 255 6.55 8.90 8.07
N GLN A 256 6.80 9.01 9.38
CA GLN A 256 5.75 9.11 10.40
C GLN A 256 4.91 10.39 10.24
N TYR A 257 5.54 11.52 9.90
CA TYR A 257 4.82 12.75 9.62
C TYR A 257 3.91 12.61 8.39
N PHE A 258 4.38 12.00 7.30
CA PHE A 258 3.53 11.66 6.16
C PHE A 258 2.36 10.77 6.57
N ASN A 259 2.63 9.70 7.33
CA ASN A 259 1.62 8.76 7.80
C ASN A 259 0.55 9.43 8.69
N ALA A 260 0.94 10.38 9.53
CA ALA A 260 0.00 11.17 10.32
C ALA A 260 -0.94 12.01 9.42
N LYS A 261 -0.40 12.67 8.39
CA LYS A 261 -1.19 13.45 7.43
C LYS A 261 -2.09 12.58 6.56
N LEU A 262 -1.61 11.42 6.13
CA LEU A 262 -2.44 10.45 5.41
C LEU A 262 -3.58 9.94 6.30
N LYS A 263 -3.33 9.68 7.59
CA LYS A 263 -4.37 9.25 8.52
C LYS A 263 -5.43 10.35 8.72
N GLU A 264 -5.02 11.60 8.91
CA GLU A 264 -5.94 12.75 8.98
C GLU A 264 -6.83 12.80 7.72
N ALA A 265 -6.24 12.67 6.53
CA ALA A 265 -6.98 12.63 5.27
C ALA A 265 -7.97 11.46 5.17
N VAL A 266 -7.58 10.25 5.61
CA VAL A 266 -8.47 9.09 5.66
C VAL A 266 -9.64 9.30 6.62
N ASP A 267 -9.40 9.91 7.78
CA ASP A 267 -10.46 10.22 8.73
C ASP A 267 -11.46 11.22 8.15
N THR A 268 -11.00 12.21 7.37
CA THR A 268 -11.89 13.09 6.59
C THR A 268 -12.66 12.32 5.51
N LEU A 269 -11.99 11.47 4.72
CA LEU A 269 -12.64 10.69 3.65
C LEU A 269 -13.77 9.78 4.18
N ARG A 270 -13.61 9.21 5.38
CA ARG A 270 -14.68 8.42 6.04
C ARG A 270 -15.95 9.24 6.29
N THR A 271 -15.82 10.53 6.57
CA THR A 271 -16.97 11.42 6.77
C THR A 271 -17.59 11.89 5.46
N GLU A 272 -16.77 12.12 4.43
CA GLU A 272 -17.21 12.64 3.13
C GLU A 272 -17.78 11.56 2.20
N LEU A 273 -17.40 10.29 2.40
CA LEU A 273 -17.77 9.16 1.55
C LEU A 273 -18.63 8.14 2.31
N PRO A 274 -19.88 8.48 2.68
CA PRO A 274 -20.70 7.69 3.60
C PRO A 274 -21.11 6.31 3.05
N LEU A 275 -21.00 6.08 1.74
CA LEU A 275 -21.29 4.79 1.12
C LEU A 275 -20.04 3.90 1.03
N ALA A 276 -18.86 4.39 1.41
CA ALA A 276 -17.61 3.66 1.30
C ALA A 276 -17.10 3.18 2.66
N ALA A 277 -16.53 1.99 2.69
CA ALA A 277 -15.63 1.56 3.75
C ALA A 277 -14.20 2.01 3.39
N VAL A 278 -13.59 2.82 4.24
CA VAL A 278 -12.21 3.31 4.06
C VAL A 278 -11.33 2.80 5.20
N THR A 279 -10.47 1.83 4.89
CA THR A 279 -9.57 1.17 5.85
C THR A 279 -8.17 1.74 5.72
N TYR A 280 -7.63 2.24 6.84
CA TYR A 280 -6.22 2.65 6.96
C TYR A 280 -5.43 1.49 7.57
N VAL A 281 -4.28 1.18 6.99
CA VAL A 281 -3.45 0.04 7.38
C VAL A 281 -2.08 0.54 7.78
N ASP A 282 -1.70 0.26 9.02
CA ASP A 282 -0.42 0.68 9.59
C ASP A 282 0.71 -0.29 9.22
N VAL A 283 1.10 -0.25 7.95
CA VAL A 283 2.23 -1.00 7.39
C VAL A 283 3.56 -0.57 8.00
N TYR A 284 3.70 0.69 8.42
CA TYR A 284 4.88 1.20 9.13
C TYR A 284 5.17 0.35 10.36
N SER A 285 4.21 0.23 11.28
CA SER A 285 4.42 -0.48 12.54
C SER A 285 4.71 -1.96 12.33
N VAL A 286 4.03 -2.60 11.36
CA VAL A 286 4.29 -4.00 11.00
C VAL A 286 5.72 -4.18 10.47
N LYS A 287 6.13 -3.37 9.48
CA LYS A 287 7.48 -3.47 8.91
C LYS A 287 8.55 -3.13 9.94
N TYR A 288 8.36 -2.09 10.74
CA TYR A 288 9.31 -1.71 11.77
C TYR A 288 9.45 -2.79 12.84
N ASN A 289 8.35 -3.38 13.30
CA ASN A 289 8.39 -4.50 14.24
C ASN A 289 9.16 -5.71 13.67
N LEU A 290 8.95 -6.07 12.41
CA LEU A 290 9.70 -7.14 11.75
C LEU A 290 11.21 -6.85 11.71
N ILE A 291 11.62 -5.58 11.53
CA ILE A 291 13.03 -5.18 11.49
C ILE A 291 13.63 -5.31 12.89
N THR A 292 12.97 -4.76 13.91
CA THR A 292 13.49 -4.70 15.28
C THR A 292 13.43 -6.06 15.97
N GLN A 293 12.51 -6.94 15.58
CA GLN A 293 12.35 -8.30 16.11
C GLN A 293 12.86 -9.38 15.15
N ALA A 294 13.72 -9.01 14.20
CA ALA A 294 14.32 -9.90 13.20
C ALA A 294 14.77 -11.26 13.76
N HIS A 295 15.44 -11.26 14.91
CA HIS A 295 15.94 -12.46 15.59
C HIS A 295 14.85 -13.46 16.00
N GLN A 296 13.59 -13.03 16.14
CA GLN A 296 12.45 -13.85 16.57
C GLN A 296 11.74 -14.54 15.40
N HIS A 297 11.97 -14.06 14.17
CA HIS A 297 11.28 -14.53 12.97
C HIS A 297 12.14 -15.44 12.08
N GLY A 298 13.25 -15.95 12.62
CA GLY A 298 14.12 -16.97 12.02
C GLY A 298 15.48 -16.47 11.54
N ASP A 299 16.43 -17.40 11.38
CA ASP A 299 17.84 -17.11 11.07
C ASP A 299 18.10 -16.45 9.69
N TYR A 300 17.06 -16.28 8.87
CA TYR A 300 17.15 -15.52 7.62
C TYR A 300 17.42 -14.02 7.85
N LEU A 301 17.14 -13.51 9.05
CA LEU A 301 17.48 -12.15 9.47
C LEU A 301 18.65 -12.11 10.47
N SER A 302 19.19 -13.25 10.93
CA SER A 302 20.16 -13.31 12.04
C SER A 302 21.62 -13.55 11.62
N THR A 303 21.92 -13.89 10.36
CA THR A 303 23.31 -14.00 9.88
C THR A 303 24.04 -12.66 9.70
N PHE A 304 23.66 -11.62 10.45
CA PHE A 304 24.44 -10.38 10.59
C PHE A 304 25.46 -10.55 11.70
N THR A 305 26.58 -11.19 11.38
CA THR A 305 27.77 -11.17 12.24
C THR A 305 28.31 -9.74 12.36
N PRO A 306 28.82 -9.29 13.53
CA PRO A 306 29.28 -7.91 13.75
C PRO A 306 30.60 -7.55 13.05
N SER A 307 31.11 -8.41 12.18
CA SER A 307 32.49 -8.36 11.68
C SER A 307 32.55 -8.34 10.15
N PHE A 308 31.78 -7.49 9.48
CA PHE A 308 32.01 -7.15 8.07
C PHE A 308 31.61 -5.69 7.78
N ARG A 309 32.60 -4.78 7.78
CA ARG A 309 32.61 -3.59 6.93
C ARG A 309 33.66 -3.82 5.81
N PRO A 310 33.67 -3.01 4.75
CA PRO A 310 32.69 -2.79 3.69
C PRO A 310 33.03 -3.68 2.46
N ASN A 311 32.07 -3.91 1.55
CA ASN A 311 32.23 -4.43 0.16
C ASN A 311 31.38 -5.66 -0.24
N ASN A 312 30.38 -6.10 0.56
CA ASN A 312 29.45 -7.13 0.06
C ASN A 312 28.03 -6.98 0.66
N PHE A 313 27.30 -5.99 0.15
CA PHE A 313 25.92 -5.65 0.54
C PHE A 313 24.85 -6.42 -0.27
N SER A 314 24.99 -7.75 -0.43
CA SER A 314 24.07 -8.53 -1.28
C SER A 314 23.00 -9.35 -0.55
N ARG A 315 22.84 -9.26 0.77
CA ARG A 315 22.01 -10.23 1.51
C ARG A 315 20.97 -9.71 2.52
N MET A 316 20.80 -8.41 2.69
CA MET A 316 19.86 -7.83 3.67
C MET A 316 18.43 -7.58 3.14
N GLY A 317 18.21 -7.71 1.83
CA GLY A 317 16.97 -7.31 1.16
C GLY A 317 15.83 -8.32 1.11
N ARG A 318 15.87 -9.45 1.84
CA ARG A 318 15.01 -10.60 1.52
C ARG A 318 13.60 -10.62 2.13
N LEU A 319 13.25 -9.83 3.14
CA LEU A 319 11.94 -10.03 3.82
C LEU A 319 11.14 -8.77 4.19
N ILE A 320 11.72 -7.56 4.21
CA ILE A 320 11.01 -6.38 4.74
C ILE A 320 10.81 -5.25 3.69
N GLY A 321 11.24 -5.50 2.46
CA GLY A 321 11.09 -4.52 1.37
C GLY A 321 11.96 -4.83 0.18
N ALA A 322 11.95 -6.09 -0.29
CA ALA A 322 12.73 -6.51 -1.46
C ALA A 322 12.50 -5.60 -2.69
N CYS A 323 11.32 -4.96 -2.79
CA CYS A 323 10.97 -3.96 -3.81
C CYS A 323 11.84 -2.69 -3.84
N HIS A 324 12.48 -2.30 -2.75
CA HIS A 324 13.20 -1.03 -2.68
C HIS A 324 14.73 -1.15 -2.82
N CYS A 325 15.31 -2.35 -2.69
CA CYS A 325 16.76 -2.48 -2.52
C CYS A 325 17.60 -2.37 -3.81
N ARG A 326 17.02 -2.45 -5.02
CA ARG A 326 17.81 -2.42 -6.27
C ARG A 326 17.46 -1.30 -7.26
N ILE A 327 16.36 -0.58 -7.06
CA ILE A 327 15.99 0.55 -7.94
C ILE A 327 17.09 1.63 -7.91
N SER A 328 17.78 1.81 -6.79
CA SER A 328 18.81 2.85 -6.61
C SER A 328 20.24 2.46 -7.02
N SER A 329 20.56 1.19 -7.28
CA SER A 329 21.94 0.79 -7.58
C SER A 329 22.29 0.84 -9.08
N ASN A 330 21.31 1.10 -9.94
CA ASN A 330 21.49 1.32 -11.38
C ASN A 330 21.01 2.72 -11.82
N MET A 331 20.94 3.67 -10.89
CA MET A 331 20.82 5.10 -11.16
C MET A 331 22.09 5.81 -10.77
#